data_AF-A0A4R9GSJ1-F1
#
_entry.id   AF-A0A4R9GSJ1-F1
#
_cell.length_a   1.000
_cell.length_b   1.000
_cell.length_c   1.000
_cell.angle_alpha   90.00
_cell.angle_beta   90.00
_cell.angle_gamma   90.00
#
_symmetry.space_group_name_H-M   'P 1'
#
loop_
_entity.id
_entity.type
_entity.pdbx_description
1 polymer ?
#
loop_
_entity_poly.entity_id
_entity_poly.type
_entity_poly.pdbx_seq_one_letter_code
_entity_poly.pdbx_strand_id
1 'polypeptide(L)'
;MKKESIFAVFFLLVVQLPSDVFAQFLDPKIKNKIREITSETGHTNRDDQYARISGLSSDPIPYLNGILKDSGVRVYEQKAILDFIGRFQSDGAASSLEKIVSDETVHPSVRTSGLVSYAKNFGSKKNARVLQFLGGFANHPLLGKDSVLLMQKVRNGEFADTEKIPASRSKGKQGNFFIKANP
;
A
#
# COMPACT_ATOMS: atom_id res chain seq x y z
N MET A 1 -6.78 59.69 -21.96
CA MET A 1 -5.80 58.60 -21.77
C MET A 1 -5.95 58.05 -20.37
N LYS A 2 -6.18 56.73 -20.24
CA LYS A 2 -5.93 55.86 -19.06
C LYS A 2 -6.43 54.46 -19.44
N LYS A 3 -5.60 53.73 -20.20
CA LYS A 3 -5.82 52.33 -20.61
C LYS A 3 -4.83 51.46 -19.85
N GLU A 4 -4.94 51.40 -18.53
CA GLU A 4 -3.94 50.69 -17.70
C GLU A 4 -4.64 50.05 -16.50
N SER A 5 -5.60 49.12 -16.72
CA SER A 5 -6.17 48.30 -15.62
C SER A 5 -7.03 47.12 -16.09
N ILE A 6 -6.66 46.46 -17.21
CA ILE A 6 -7.36 45.23 -17.64
C ILE A 6 -6.38 44.05 -17.78
N PHE A 7 -5.07 44.31 -17.83
CA PHE A 7 -4.07 43.25 -18.01
C PHE A 7 -3.75 42.43 -16.74
N ALA A 8 -4.02 42.96 -15.54
CA ALA A 8 -3.67 42.29 -14.28
C ALA A 8 -4.62 41.14 -13.88
N VAL A 9 -5.85 41.12 -14.41
CA VAL A 9 -6.85 40.08 -14.06
C VAL A 9 -6.70 38.83 -14.94
N PHE A 10 -6.13 38.97 -16.15
CA PHE A 10 -5.96 37.84 -17.07
C PHE A 10 -4.74 36.95 -16.74
N PHE A 11 -3.76 37.46 -15.99
CA PHE A 11 -2.56 36.68 -15.65
C PHE A 11 -2.78 35.74 -14.46
N LEU A 12 -3.85 35.95 -13.66
CA LEU A 12 -4.15 35.12 -12.49
C LEU A 12 -5.03 33.89 -12.81
N LEU A 13 -5.51 33.75 -14.05
CA LEU A 13 -6.46 32.69 -14.44
C LEU A 13 -5.80 31.48 -15.12
N VAL A 14 -4.49 31.51 -15.38
CA VAL A 14 -3.81 30.47 -16.18
C VAL A 14 -3.21 29.33 -15.32
N VAL A 15 -3.19 29.46 -14.00
CA VAL A 15 -2.58 28.46 -13.10
C VAL A 15 -3.62 27.68 -12.30
N GLN A 16 -4.64 27.15 -12.97
CA GLN A 16 -5.50 26.09 -12.42
C GLN A 16 -5.80 25.04 -13.49
N LEU A 17 -4.75 24.48 -14.10
CA LEU A 17 -4.90 23.21 -14.79
C LEU A 17 -4.91 22.10 -13.72
N PRO A 18 -5.98 21.28 -13.62
CA PRO A 18 -5.92 20.07 -12.83
C PRO A 18 -4.80 19.18 -13.39
N SER A 19 -3.82 18.84 -12.55
CA SER A 19 -2.65 18.03 -12.91
C SER A 19 -2.98 16.54 -13.13
N ASP A 20 -4.24 16.20 -13.44
CA ASP A 20 -4.70 14.82 -13.62
C ASP A 20 -4.27 14.20 -14.97
N VAL A 21 -3.53 14.92 -15.81
CA VAL A 21 -3.24 14.50 -17.19
C VAL A 21 -1.85 13.90 -17.31
N PHE A 22 -1.60 12.79 -16.63
CA PHE A 22 -0.75 11.72 -17.15
C PHE A 22 -1.23 10.39 -16.56
N ALA A 23 -2.47 10.00 -16.90
CA ALA A 23 -2.80 8.58 -16.88
C ALA A 23 -1.95 7.92 -17.97
N GLN A 24 -0.71 7.53 -17.62
CA GLN A 24 0.03 6.57 -18.43
C GLN A 24 -0.90 5.38 -18.65
N PHE A 25 -1.19 5.08 -19.91
CA PHE A 25 -1.99 3.92 -20.26
C PHE A 25 -1.24 2.69 -19.75
N LEU A 26 -1.76 2.08 -18.69
CA LEU A 26 -1.18 0.88 -18.09
C LEU A 26 -1.21 -0.23 -19.13
N ASP A 27 -0.09 -0.96 -19.29
CA ASP A 27 -0.07 -2.13 -20.17
C ASP A 27 -1.14 -3.14 -19.70
N PRO A 28 -2.17 -3.41 -20.52
CA PRO A 28 -3.25 -4.32 -20.14
C PRO A 28 -2.76 -5.73 -19.81
N LYS A 29 -1.67 -6.19 -20.47
CA LYS A 29 -1.09 -7.52 -20.21
C LYS A 29 -0.47 -7.58 -18.82
N ILE A 30 0.29 -6.56 -18.43
CA ILE A 30 0.88 -6.46 -17.09
C ILE A 30 -0.23 -6.35 -16.04
N LYS A 31 -1.22 -5.46 -16.26
CA LYS A 31 -2.36 -5.29 -15.36
C LYS A 31 -3.11 -6.60 -15.13
N ASN A 32 -3.43 -7.33 -16.21
CA ASN A 32 -4.13 -8.60 -16.13
C ASN A 32 -3.30 -9.66 -15.40
N LYS A 33 -1.99 -9.70 -15.62
CA LYS A 33 -1.12 -10.66 -14.91
C LYS A 33 -1.02 -10.36 -13.43
N ILE A 34 -0.90 -9.08 -13.05
CA ILE A 34 -0.93 -8.67 -11.64
C ILE A 34 -2.28 -9.04 -11.02
N ARG A 35 -3.39 -8.81 -11.73
CA ARG A 35 -4.73 -9.19 -11.26
C ARG A 35 -4.82 -10.69 -10.99
N GLU A 36 -4.39 -11.53 -11.93
CA GLU A 36 -4.33 -12.99 -11.76
C GLU A 36 -3.59 -13.37 -10.46
N ILE A 37 -2.41 -12.78 -10.22
CA ILE A 37 -1.61 -13.03 -9.02
C ILE A 37 -2.36 -12.61 -7.75
N THR A 38 -3.00 -11.44 -7.75
CA THR A 38 -3.73 -10.92 -6.59
C THR A 38 -4.98 -11.74 -6.27
N SER A 39 -5.56 -12.38 -7.28
CA SER A 39 -6.76 -13.21 -7.20
C SER A 39 -6.48 -14.64 -6.71
N GLU A 40 -5.23 -15.10 -6.79
CA GLU A 40 -4.84 -16.45 -6.39
C GLU A 40 -5.16 -16.71 -4.90
N THR A 41 -5.99 -17.74 -4.67
CA THR A 41 -6.39 -18.23 -3.34
C THR A 41 -5.85 -19.64 -3.08
N GLY A 42 -5.59 -20.00 -1.82
CA GLY A 42 -5.17 -21.36 -1.44
C GLY A 42 -3.89 -21.35 -0.60
N HIS A 43 -3.00 -22.33 -0.80
CA HIS A 43 -1.68 -22.42 -0.16
C HIS A 43 -0.67 -21.39 -0.72
N THR A 44 -1.16 -20.30 -1.32
CA THR A 44 -0.33 -19.27 -1.92
C THR A 44 0.26 -18.36 -0.85
N ASN A 45 1.59 -18.26 -0.85
CA ASN A 45 2.32 -17.37 0.04
C ASN A 45 2.24 -15.92 -0.48
N ARG A 46 1.86 -14.98 0.39
CA ARG A 46 1.83 -13.53 0.07
C ARG A 46 3.19 -12.99 -0.34
N ASP A 47 4.28 -13.56 0.18
CA ASP A 47 5.64 -13.16 -0.20
C ASP A 47 5.97 -13.55 -1.64
N ASP A 48 5.55 -14.74 -2.08
CA ASP A 48 5.76 -15.19 -3.46
C ASP A 48 4.93 -14.37 -4.43
N GLN A 49 3.69 -14.02 -4.06
CA GLN A 49 2.84 -13.12 -4.85
C GLN A 49 3.46 -11.73 -4.98
N TYR A 50 3.94 -11.15 -3.88
CA TYR A 50 4.64 -9.88 -3.90
C TYR A 50 5.88 -9.93 -4.79
N ALA A 51 6.71 -10.97 -4.66
CA ALA A 51 7.91 -11.14 -5.47
C ALA A 51 7.57 -11.20 -6.96
N ARG A 52 6.55 -11.98 -7.34
CA ARG A 52 6.07 -12.06 -8.73
C ARG A 52 5.56 -10.72 -9.25
N ILE A 53 4.78 -9.97 -8.47
CA ILE A 53 4.30 -8.64 -8.86
C ILE A 53 5.47 -7.67 -9.05
N SER A 54 6.44 -7.67 -8.13
CA SER A 54 7.63 -6.81 -8.21
C SER A 54 8.51 -7.12 -9.42
N GLY A 55 8.47 -8.35 -9.94
CA GLY A 55 9.20 -8.75 -11.15
C GLY A 55 8.51 -8.39 -12.48
N LEU A 56 7.23 -7.98 -12.46
CA LEU A 56 6.47 -7.67 -13.68
C LEU A 56 6.61 -6.22 -14.15
N SER A 57 6.94 -5.30 -13.24
CA SER A 57 7.08 -3.88 -13.55
C SER A 57 8.04 -3.21 -12.58
N SER A 58 8.80 -2.22 -13.07
CA SER A 58 9.63 -1.36 -12.22
C SER A 58 8.80 -0.43 -11.33
N ASP A 59 7.53 -0.17 -11.69
CA ASP A 59 6.57 0.56 -10.86
C ASP A 59 5.19 -0.14 -10.87
N PRO A 60 4.96 -1.11 -9.98
CA PRO A 60 3.69 -1.85 -9.92
C PRO A 60 2.52 -1.07 -9.28
N ILE A 61 2.78 0.06 -8.61
CA ILE A 61 1.76 0.76 -7.81
C ILE A 61 0.61 1.30 -8.69
N PRO A 62 0.86 1.95 -9.84
CA PRO A 62 -0.20 2.35 -10.76
C PRO A 62 -1.09 1.19 -11.21
N TYR A 63 -0.52 0.01 -11.45
CA TYR A 63 -1.27 -1.19 -11.82
C TYR A 63 -2.17 -1.69 -10.70
N LEU A 64 -1.64 -1.78 -9.48
CA LEU A 64 -2.38 -2.17 -8.28
C LEU A 64 -3.54 -1.20 -7.99
N ASN A 65 -3.29 0.10 -8.10
CA ASN A 65 -4.33 1.13 -8.00
C ASN A 65 -5.38 1.05 -9.11
N GLY A 66 -4.96 0.71 -10.33
CA GLY A 66 -5.86 0.47 -11.45
C GLY A 66 -6.79 -0.72 -11.20
N ILE A 67 -6.27 -1.79 -10.60
CA ILE A 67 -7.07 -2.98 -10.26
C ILE A 67 -8.07 -2.65 -9.13
N LEU A 68 -7.68 -1.88 -8.10
CA LEU A 68 -8.61 -1.48 -7.03
C LEU A 68 -9.85 -0.73 -7.53
N LYS A 69 -9.77 -0.09 -8.71
CA LYS A 69 -10.89 0.62 -9.35
C LYS A 69 -11.72 -0.26 -10.28
N ASP A 70 -11.25 -1.47 -10.61
CA ASP A 70 -11.96 -2.35 -11.52
C ASP A 70 -13.21 -2.93 -10.84
N SER A 71 -14.31 -3.03 -11.60
CA SER A 71 -15.47 -3.78 -11.17
C SER A 71 -15.12 -5.26 -10.95
N GLY A 72 -15.74 -5.86 -9.93
CA GLY A 72 -15.63 -7.29 -9.65
C GLY A 72 -14.38 -7.70 -8.86
N VAL A 73 -13.56 -6.75 -8.39
CA VAL A 73 -12.48 -7.05 -7.44
C VAL A 73 -13.05 -7.23 -6.05
N ARG A 74 -12.93 -8.45 -5.52
CA ARG A 74 -13.52 -8.86 -4.24
C ARG A 74 -12.75 -8.27 -3.06
N VAL A 75 -13.42 -8.16 -1.91
CA VAL A 75 -12.83 -7.58 -0.69
C VAL A 75 -11.50 -8.24 -0.29
N TYR A 76 -11.36 -9.56 -0.41
CA TYR A 76 -10.09 -10.23 -0.07
C TYR A 76 -8.94 -9.87 -1.02
N GLU A 77 -9.25 -9.62 -2.30
CA GLU A 77 -8.27 -9.19 -3.32
C GLU A 77 -7.85 -7.76 -3.04
N GLN A 78 -8.80 -6.87 -2.73
CA GLN A 78 -8.51 -5.49 -2.34
C GLN A 78 -7.56 -5.46 -1.14
N LYS A 79 -7.83 -6.25 -0.09
CA LYS A 79 -6.95 -6.35 1.08
C LYS A 79 -5.54 -6.84 0.72
N ALA A 80 -5.42 -7.84 -0.17
CA ALA A 80 -4.14 -8.31 -0.65
C ALA A 80 -3.37 -7.22 -1.40
N ILE A 81 -4.06 -6.51 -2.29
CA ILE A 81 -3.50 -5.39 -3.05
C ILE A 81 -2.97 -4.30 -2.10
N LEU A 82 -3.71 -3.95 -1.05
CA LEU A 82 -3.26 -2.95 -0.08
C LEU A 82 -2.03 -3.41 0.73
N ASP A 83 -1.90 -4.70 1.04
CA ASP A 83 -0.67 -5.25 1.61
C ASP A 83 0.51 -5.09 0.63
N PHE A 84 0.32 -5.45 -0.64
CA PHE A 84 1.36 -5.30 -1.67
C PHE A 84 1.76 -3.84 -1.90
N ILE A 85 0.80 -2.92 -2.00
CA ILE A 85 1.09 -1.48 -2.12
C ILE A 85 1.98 -1.03 -0.95
N GLY A 86 1.63 -1.38 0.28
CA GLY A 86 2.41 -1.00 1.46
C GLY A 86 3.86 -1.49 1.42
N ARG A 87 4.07 -2.73 0.94
CA ARG A 87 5.40 -3.35 0.89
C ARG A 87 6.40 -2.64 -0.04
N PHE A 88 5.94 -1.87 -1.03
CA PHE A 88 6.83 -1.07 -1.88
C PHE A 88 7.43 0.14 -1.16
N GLN A 89 6.86 0.59 -0.03
CA GLN A 89 7.40 1.63 0.85
C GLN A 89 7.74 2.99 0.17
N SER A 90 7.24 3.26 -1.04
CA SER A 90 7.43 4.54 -1.73
C SER A 90 6.44 5.62 -1.23
N ASP A 91 6.69 6.89 -1.57
CA ASP A 91 5.69 7.94 -1.32
C ASP A 91 4.40 7.73 -2.10
N GLY A 92 4.48 7.20 -3.33
CA GLY A 92 3.30 6.83 -4.11
C GLY A 92 2.45 5.76 -3.42
N ALA A 93 3.11 4.76 -2.80
CA ALA A 93 2.42 3.73 -2.01
C ALA A 93 1.76 4.32 -0.75
N ALA A 94 2.46 5.16 -0.02
CA ALA A 94 1.92 5.85 1.16
C ALA A 94 0.67 6.65 0.79
N SER A 95 0.75 7.51 -0.22
CA SER A 95 -0.38 8.33 -0.67
C SER A 95 -1.54 7.50 -1.21
N SER A 96 -1.27 6.34 -1.84
CA SER A 96 -2.30 5.42 -2.31
C SER A 96 -3.10 4.81 -1.15
N LEU A 97 -2.40 4.34 -0.10
CA LEU A 97 -3.05 3.81 1.10
C LEU A 97 -3.83 4.89 1.84
N GLU A 98 -3.24 6.08 2.02
CA GLU A 98 -3.91 7.21 2.67
C GLU A 98 -5.22 7.57 1.96
N LYS A 99 -5.21 7.60 0.62
CA LYS A 99 -6.40 7.84 -0.20
C LYS A 99 -7.48 6.80 0.04
N ILE A 100 -7.14 5.51 -0.02
CA ILE A 100 -8.11 4.41 0.19
C ILE A 100 -8.69 4.42 1.61
N VAL A 101 -7.85 4.69 2.62
CA VAL A 101 -8.29 4.73 4.03
C VAL A 101 -9.22 5.92 4.29
N SER A 102 -8.95 7.06 3.65
CA SER A 102 -9.73 8.29 3.83
C SER A 102 -11.04 8.30 3.04
N ASP A 103 -11.19 7.41 2.05
CA ASP A 103 -12.41 7.31 1.24
C ASP A 103 -13.51 6.55 1.99
N GLU A 104 -14.54 7.28 2.43
CA GLU A 104 -15.67 6.70 3.17
C GLU A 104 -16.60 5.83 2.31
N THR A 105 -16.48 5.88 0.98
CA THR A 105 -17.24 5.01 0.07
C THR A 105 -16.62 3.60 -0.03
N VAL A 106 -15.36 3.44 0.38
CA VAL A 106 -14.67 2.15 0.42
C VAL A 106 -15.18 1.32 1.59
N HIS A 107 -15.36 0.01 1.34
CA HIS A 107 -15.83 -0.93 2.35
C HIS A 107 -15.01 -0.84 3.65
N PRO A 108 -15.63 -0.77 4.86
CA PRO A 108 -14.93 -0.54 6.11
C PRO A 108 -13.75 -1.49 6.36
N SER A 109 -13.92 -2.78 6.08
CA SER A 109 -12.84 -3.75 6.28
C SER A 109 -11.63 -3.52 5.36
N VAL A 110 -11.85 -2.93 4.18
CA VAL A 110 -10.78 -2.60 3.21
C VAL A 110 -10.03 -1.37 3.73
N ARG A 111 -10.74 -0.36 4.23
CA ARG A 111 -10.16 0.79 4.91
C ARG A 111 -9.29 0.36 6.11
N THR A 112 -9.81 -0.51 6.99
CA THR A 112 -9.02 -1.07 8.10
C THR A 112 -7.76 -1.80 7.61
N SER A 113 -7.85 -2.63 6.58
CA SER A 113 -6.66 -3.30 6.02
C SER A 113 -5.65 -2.32 5.43
N GLY A 114 -6.10 -1.25 4.77
CA GLY A 114 -5.24 -0.17 4.31
C GLY A 114 -4.51 0.53 5.47
N LEU A 115 -5.25 0.83 6.55
CA LEU A 115 -4.72 1.47 7.76
C LEU A 115 -3.63 0.61 8.42
N VAL A 116 -3.88 -0.69 8.55
CA VAL A 116 -2.91 -1.67 9.08
C VAL A 116 -1.68 -1.77 8.18
N SER A 117 -1.87 -1.92 6.87
CA SER A 117 -0.75 -2.00 5.91
C SER A 117 0.12 -0.74 5.96
N TYR A 118 -0.52 0.42 6.07
CA TYR A 118 0.16 1.71 6.16
C TYR A 118 1.01 1.82 7.44
N ALA A 119 0.41 1.55 8.60
CA ALA A 119 1.14 1.60 9.87
C ALA A 119 2.31 0.60 9.90
N LYS A 120 2.08 -0.64 9.43
CA LYS A 120 3.10 -1.70 9.40
C LYS A 120 4.29 -1.34 8.52
N ASN A 121 4.06 -0.83 7.31
CA ASN A 121 5.12 -0.64 6.33
C ASN A 121 5.83 0.71 6.44
N PHE A 122 5.19 1.71 7.03
CA PHE A 122 5.74 3.07 7.12
C PHE A 122 6.06 3.51 8.56
N GLY A 123 5.62 2.77 9.58
CA GLY A 123 5.72 3.16 10.99
C GLY A 123 7.13 3.40 11.51
N SER A 124 8.14 2.71 10.96
CA SER A 124 9.55 2.90 11.31
C SER A 124 10.19 4.07 10.56
N LYS A 125 10.03 4.13 9.24
CA LYS A 125 10.71 5.10 8.36
C LYS A 125 10.05 6.48 8.31
N LYS A 126 8.72 6.53 8.47
CA LYS A 126 7.91 7.75 8.34
C LYS A 126 7.04 7.98 9.57
N ASN A 127 7.60 7.74 10.75
CA ASN A 127 6.88 7.72 12.02
C ASN A 127 5.97 8.93 12.24
N ALA A 128 6.48 10.16 12.04
CA ALA A 128 5.71 11.39 12.21
C ALA A 128 4.47 11.46 11.28
N ARG A 129 4.67 11.16 9.98
CA ARG A 129 3.57 11.12 8.99
C ARG A 129 2.54 10.06 9.38
N VAL A 130 3.01 8.88 9.78
CA VAL A 130 2.13 7.78 10.19
C VAL A 130 1.31 8.16 11.42
N LEU A 131 1.94 8.68 12.47
CA LEU A 131 1.24 9.09 13.69
C LEU A 131 0.24 10.22 13.44
N GLN A 132 0.58 11.18 12.58
CA GLN A 132 -0.35 12.24 12.18
C GLN A 132 -1.56 11.68 11.45
N PHE A 133 -1.34 10.83 10.45
CA PHE A 133 -2.41 10.24 9.66
C PHE A 133 -3.34 9.36 10.52
N LEU A 134 -2.77 8.47 11.34
CA LEU A 134 -3.53 7.66 12.29
C LEU A 134 -4.30 8.55 13.29
N GLY A 135 -3.66 9.60 13.82
CA GLY A 135 -4.28 10.54 14.75
C GLY A 135 -5.57 11.17 14.21
N GLY A 136 -5.64 11.42 12.91
CA GLY A 136 -6.84 11.92 12.24
C GLY A 136 -8.08 11.01 12.37
N PHE A 137 -7.88 9.71 12.62
CA PHE A 137 -8.96 8.73 12.76
C PHE A 137 -9.26 8.34 14.21
N ALA A 138 -8.57 8.89 15.22
CA ALA A 138 -8.68 8.42 16.61
C ALA A 138 -10.13 8.38 17.16
N ASN A 139 -10.97 9.31 16.72
CA ASN A 139 -12.39 9.39 17.10
C ASN A 139 -13.35 8.90 16.00
N HIS A 140 -12.84 8.32 14.91
CA HIS A 140 -13.66 7.85 13.79
C HIS A 140 -14.46 6.61 14.22
N PRO A 141 -15.78 6.53 13.96
CA PRO A 141 -16.65 5.48 14.48
C PRO A 141 -16.23 4.07 14.06
N LEU A 142 -15.68 3.92 12.86
CA LEU A 142 -15.23 2.62 12.32
C LEU A 142 -13.74 2.33 12.49
N LEU A 143 -12.89 3.37 12.56
CA LEU A 143 -11.43 3.22 12.47
C LEU A 143 -10.71 3.61 13.76
N GLY A 144 -11.40 4.26 14.71
CA GLY A 144 -10.76 4.85 15.89
C GLY A 144 -10.04 3.86 16.77
N LYS A 145 -10.68 2.73 17.07
CA LYS A 145 -10.06 1.66 17.87
C LYS A 145 -8.78 1.13 17.22
N ASP A 146 -8.83 0.80 15.93
CA ASP A 146 -7.68 0.29 15.19
C ASP A 146 -6.59 1.36 15.06
N SER A 147 -6.98 2.61 14.83
CA SER A 147 -6.04 3.71 14.69
C SER A 147 -5.25 3.97 15.97
N VAL A 148 -5.94 4.05 17.11
CA VAL A 148 -5.29 4.23 18.43
C VAL A 148 -4.37 3.06 18.74
N LEU A 149 -4.80 1.82 18.47
CA LEU A 149 -3.97 0.64 18.66
C LEU A 149 -2.71 0.71 17.78
N LEU A 150 -2.85 1.03 16.50
CA LEU A 150 -1.72 1.13 15.57
C LEU A 150 -0.76 2.26 15.96
N MET A 151 -1.26 3.39 16.47
CA MET A 151 -0.41 4.46 17.01
C MET A 151 0.44 3.97 18.18
N GLN A 152 -0.14 3.17 19.09
CA GLN A 152 0.61 2.58 20.20
C GLN A 152 1.71 1.67 19.67
N LYS A 153 1.40 0.78 18.71
CA LYS A 153 2.39 -0.11 18.09
C LYS A 153 3.53 0.64 17.42
N VAL A 154 3.22 1.72 16.70
CA VAL A 154 4.21 2.59 16.06
C VAL A 154 5.10 3.27 17.11
N ARG A 155 4.53 3.79 18.20
CA ARG A 155 5.28 4.43 19.30
C ARG A 155 6.16 3.43 20.06
N ASN A 156 5.69 2.21 20.21
CA ASN A 156 6.42 1.13 20.87
C ASN A 156 7.52 0.51 19.98
N GLY A 157 7.62 0.91 18.71
CA GLY A 157 8.61 0.37 17.78
C GLY A 157 8.30 -1.04 17.28
N GLU A 158 7.08 -1.54 17.43
CA GLU A 158 6.68 -2.91 17.04
C GLU A 158 6.81 -3.20 15.53
N PHE A 159 6.97 -2.14 14.70
CA PHE A 159 7.15 -2.24 13.25
C PHE A 159 8.60 -2.00 12.78
N ALA A 160 9.56 -1.83 13.71
CA ALA A 160 10.96 -1.61 13.39
C ALA A 160 11.65 -2.86 12.80
N ASP A 161 11.18 -4.07 13.11
CA ASP A 161 11.82 -5.33 12.71
C ASP A 161 11.46 -5.83 11.31
N THR A 162 10.51 -5.18 10.63
CA THR A 162 10.03 -5.57 9.30
C THR A 162 11.09 -5.41 8.19
N GLU A 163 12.25 -4.83 8.49
CA GLU A 163 13.34 -4.53 7.56
C GLU A 163 14.31 -5.71 7.32
N LYS A 164 14.23 -6.80 8.10
CA LYS A 164 15.29 -7.84 8.16
C LYS A 164 14.99 -9.19 7.48
N ILE A 165 14.12 -9.28 6.48
CA ILE A 165 14.02 -10.52 5.67
C ILE A 165 14.29 -10.22 4.19
N PRO A 166 15.57 -10.26 3.75
CA PRO A 166 15.87 -10.53 2.35
C PRO A 166 15.41 -11.95 2.01
N ALA A 167 14.77 -12.12 0.84
CA ALA A 167 14.23 -13.36 0.29
C ALA A 167 15.29 -14.43 -0.10
N SER A 168 16.40 -14.51 0.64
CA SER A 168 17.49 -15.46 0.41
C SER A 168 18.16 -15.82 1.72
N ARG A 169 17.57 -16.77 2.45
CA ARG A 169 18.24 -17.74 3.34
C ARG A 169 17.21 -18.65 4.03
N SER A 170 16.65 -19.56 3.25
CA SER A 170 16.27 -20.88 3.77
C SER A 170 16.90 -21.93 2.88
N LYS A 171 18.21 -22.09 3.04
CA LYS A 171 18.94 -23.28 2.57
C LYS A 171 19.73 -23.82 3.76
N GLY A 172 19.46 -25.08 4.09
CA GLY A 172 20.43 -25.94 4.77
C GLY A 172 20.36 -25.96 6.30
N LYS A 173 19.40 -26.70 6.85
CA LYS A 173 19.68 -27.50 8.04
C LYS A 173 18.99 -28.87 7.88
N GLN A 174 19.57 -29.71 7.02
CA GLN A 174 19.38 -31.15 7.14
C GLN A 174 19.98 -31.54 8.49
N GLY A 175 19.13 -31.77 9.48
CA GLY A 175 19.54 -32.41 10.72
C GLY A 175 19.84 -33.87 10.44
N ASN A 176 21.11 -34.25 10.56
CA ASN A 176 21.53 -35.64 10.67
C ASN A 176 20.87 -36.25 11.92
N PHE A 177 19.81 -37.04 11.73
CA PHE A 177 19.37 -38.00 12.73
C PHE A 177 20.25 -39.24 12.62
N PHE A 178 21.28 -39.31 13.47
CA PHE A 178 21.95 -40.57 13.75
C PHE A 178 21.01 -41.43 14.59
N ILE A 179 20.50 -42.52 14.00
CA ILE A 179 19.92 -43.62 14.77
C ILE A 179 21.09 -44.42 15.35
N LYS A 180 21.26 -44.36 16.67
CA LYS A 180 22.13 -45.29 17.39
C LYS A 180 21.25 -46.45 17.87
N ALA A 181 21.34 -47.59 17.19
CA ALA A 181 20.88 -48.86 17.72
C ALA A 181 21.81 -49.27 18.87
N ASN A 182 21.25 -49.66 20.01
CA ASN A 182 22.01 -50.33 21.07
C ASN A 182 21.74 -51.85 20.98
N PRO A 183 22.76 -52.68 21.24
CA PRO A 183 22.64 -54.14 21.30
C PRO A 183 21.85 -54.61 22.51
#